data_AF-A0A382ZYF3-F1
#
_entry.id   AF-A0A382ZYF3-F1
#
_cell.length_a   1.000
_cell.length_b   1.000
_cell.length_c   1.000
_cell.angle_alpha   90.00
_cell.angle_beta   90.00
_cell.angle_gamma   90.00
#
_symmetry.space_group_name_H-M   'P 1'
#
loop_
_entity.id
_entity.type
_entity.pdbx_description
1 polymer ?
#
loop_
_entity_poly.entity_id
_entity_poly.type
_entity_poly.pdbx_seq_one_letter_code
_entity_poly.pdbx_strand_id
1 'polypeptide(L)'
;MAKITSIKGRIIHNSRGTKTIEVDVISDNQYLGRTSAPSGASVGKYEAVSFPKDGPEESLRILNENSKKFLEFESSDLKSIDETLKSIDKTSNYSKIGGALAYAITIASMESASKAVGKQLFELISEQNEYRFPIPIGNILG
;
A
#
# COMPACT_ATOMS: atom_id res chain seq x y z
N MET A 1 -0.93 14.21 14.11
CA MET A 1 -1.76 13.14 13.52
C MET A 1 -1.37 11.80 14.16
N ALA A 2 -2.12 10.70 13.94
CA ALA A 2 -1.81 9.41 14.58
C ALA A 2 -0.52 8.79 13.99
N LYS A 3 0.36 8.31 14.87
CA LYS A 3 1.69 7.81 14.51
C LYS A 3 1.70 6.31 14.29
N ILE A 4 2.45 5.84 13.30
CA ILE A 4 2.60 4.41 13.01
C ILE A 4 3.33 3.73 14.17
N THR A 5 2.66 2.74 14.76
CA THR A 5 3.13 1.91 15.87
C THR A 5 3.44 0.48 15.44
N SER A 6 2.83 0.00 14.35
CA SER A 6 3.10 -1.32 13.81
C SER A 6 2.88 -1.36 12.30
N ILE A 7 3.74 -2.12 11.61
CA ILE A 7 3.54 -2.53 10.22
C ILE A 7 3.76 -4.04 10.15
N LYS A 8 2.84 -4.76 9.53
CA LYS A 8 2.94 -6.22 9.36
C LYS A 8 2.44 -6.64 7.98
N GLY A 9 3.26 -7.37 7.25
CA GLY A 9 2.86 -7.99 6.00
C GLY A 9 2.48 -9.46 6.17
N ARG A 10 1.72 -9.99 5.20
CA ARG A 10 1.45 -11.42 5.05
C ARG A 10 1.21 -11.76 3.58
N ILE A 11 1.48 -13.01 3.23
CA ILE A 11 1.16 -13.54 1.90
C ILE A 11 -0.28 -14.01 1.88
N ILE A 12 -1.03 -13.59 0.87
CA ILE A 12 -2.38 -14.05 0.57
C ILE A 12 -2.46 -14.47 -0.90
N HIS A 13 -3.63 -14.93 -1.34
CA HIS A 13 -3.90 -15.22 -2.74
C HIS A 13 -4.87 -14.17 -3.31
N ASN A 14 -4.60 -13.69 -4.52
CA ASN A 14 -5.49 -12.80 -5.25
C ASN A 14 -6.68 -13.59 -5.86
N SER A 15 -7.56 -12.90 -6.58
CA SER A 15 -8.73 -13.51 -7.25
C SER A 15 -8.39 -14.55 -8.33
N ARG A 16 -7.13 -14.67 -8.75
CA ARG A 16 -6.62 -15.66 -9.71
C ARG A 16 -5.88 -16.81 -9.04
N GLY A 17 -5.87 -16.88 -7.70
CA GLY A 17 -5.11 -17.87 -6.95
C GLY A 17 -3.58 -17.68 -7.01
N THR A 18 -3.10 -16.51 -7.46
CA THR A 18 -1.67 -16.17 -7.42
C THR A 18 -1.34 -15.48 -6.11
N LYS A 19 -0.15 -15.74 -5.57
CA LYS A 19 0.32 -15.10 -4.35
C LYS A 19 0.44 -13.57 -4.53
N THR A 20 0.01 -12.83 -3.52
CA THR A 20 0.19 -11.38 -3.40
C THR A 20 0.44 -11.04 -1.92
N ILE A 21 0.67 -9.77 -1.62
CA ILE A 21 0.95 -9.28 -0.26
C ILE A 21 -0.24 -8.47 0.28
N GLU A 22 -0.53 -8.67 1.55
CA GLU A 22 -1.42 -7.82 2.34
C GLU A 22 -0.61 -7.18 3.47
N VAL A 23 -0.84 -5.88 3.71
CA VAL A 23 -0.14 -5.10 4.72
C VAL A 23 -1.15 -4.49 5.68
N ASP A 24 -0.87 -4.66 6.97
CA ASP A 24 -1.49 -3.93 8.07
C ASP A 24 -0.59 -2.79 8.51
N VAL A 25 -1.14 -1.60 8.64
CA VAL A 25 -0.54 -0.44 9.32
C VAL A 25 -1.40 -0.13 10.53
N ILE A 26 -0.80 -0.05 11.71
CA ILE A 26 -1.50 0.32 12.94
C ILE A 26 -0.90 1.63 13.46
N SER A 27 -1.73 2.67 13.62
CA SER A 27 -1.34 3.92 14.26
C SER A 27 -1.91 4.09 15.67
N ASP A 28 -1.12 4.69 16.57
CA ASP A 28 -1.39 4.89 18.00
C ASP A 28 -1.87 3.62 18.74
N ASN A 29 -1.42 2.44 18.28
CA ASN A 29 -1.89 1.12 18.73
C ASN A 29 -3.41 0.90 18.64
N GLN A 30 -4.12 1.72 17.86
CA GLN A 30 -5.59 1.75 17.85
C GLN A 30 -6.17 1.63 16.44
N TYR A 31 -5.68 2.45 15.51
CA TYR A 31 -6.29 2.56 14.19
C TYR A 31 -5.59 1.61 13.23
N LEU A 32 -6.31 0.62 12.72
CA LEU A 32 -5.80 -0.37 11.77
C LEU A 32 -6.21 0.01 10.34
N GLY A 33 -5.25 0.22 9.45
CA GLY A 33 -5.47 0.16 8.00
C GLY A 33 -4.93 -1.15 7.41
N ARG A 34 -5.65 -1.75 6.47
CA ARG A 34 -5.30 -3.04 5.86
C ARG A 34 -5.54 -2.99 4.36
N THR A 35 -4.49 -3.27 3.59
CA THR A 35 -4.61 -3.29 2.13
C THR A 35 -3.92 -4.51 1.54
N SER A 36 -4.62 -5.19 0.62
CA SER A 36 -4.04 -6.19 -0.26
C SER A 36 -3.62 -5.57 -1.59
N ALA A 37 -2.44 -5.94 -2.09
CA ALA A 37 -1.96 -5.43 -3.35
C ALA A 37 -2.67 -6.12 -4.53
N PRO A 38 -3.26 -5.35 -5.47
CA PRO A 38 -3.82 -5.90 -6.70
C PRO A 38 -2.69 -6.35 -7.63
N SER A 39 -3.03 -7.17 -8.62
CA SER A 39 -2.08 -7.62 -9.65
C SER A 39 -2.76 -7.66 -11.03
N GLY A 40 -2.11 -7.05 -12.02
CA GLY A 40 -2.52 -7.12 -13.42
C GLY A 40 -1.86 -8.29 -14.15
N ALA A 41 -2.58 -8.93 -15.07
CA ALA A 41 -2.00 -9.93 -15.99
C ALA A 41 -1.38 -9.29 -17.23
N SER A 42 -1.94 -8.17 -17.69
CA SER A 42 -1.40 -7.35 -18.79
C SER A 42 -0.61 -6.21 -18.19
N VAL A 43 0.71 -6.37 -18.09
CA VAL A 43 1.62 -5.38 -17.49
C VAL A 43 2.40 -4.70 -18.60
N GLY A 44 2.32 -3.37 -18.66
CA GLY A 44 3.12 -2.55 -19.58
C GLY A 44 4.60 -2.56 -19.21
N LYS A 45 5.47 -2.49 -20.23
CA LYS A 45 6.95 -2.49 -20.05
C LYS A 45 7.47 -1.35 -19.16
N TYR A 46 6.73 -0.25 -19.06
CA TYR A 46 7.10 0.95 -18.30
C TYR A 46 6.39 1.08 -16.95
N GLU A 47 5.56 0.09 -16.57
CA GLU A 47 4.94 0.07 -15.26
C GLU A 47 5.96 -0.22 -14.15
N ALA A 48 5.61 0.16 -12.93
CA ALA A 48 6.35 -0.30 -11.76
C ALA A 48 6.31 -1.84 -11.69
N VAL A 49 7.44 -2.45 -11.37
CA VAL A 49 7.56 -3.90 -11.23
C VAL A 49 6.76 -4.33 -10.01
N SER A 50 5.74 -5.17 -10.17
CA SER A 50 4.84 -5.52 -9.06
C SER A 50 5.57 -6.20 -7.91
N PHE A 51 6.40 -7.20 -8.21
CA PHE A 51 7.19 -7.95 -7.22
C PHE A 51 8.63 -8.15 -7.70
N PRO A 52 9.59 -8.32 -6.77
CA PRO A 52 10.95 -8.74 -7.09
C PRO A 52 10.96 -10.06 -7.86
N LYS A 53 12.13 -10.41 -8.43
CA LYS A 53 12.30 -11.66 -9.20
C LYS A 53 11.87 -12.90 -8.39
N ASP A 54 12.13 -12.89 -7.09
CA ASP A 54 11.82 -14.01 -6.17
C ASP A 54 10.39 -13.92 -5.59
N GLY A 55 9.55 -13.02 -6.10
CA GLY A 55 8.12 -12.96 -5.83
C GLY A 55 7.72 -12.18 -4.57
N PRO A 56 6.43 -12.28 -4.17
CA PRO A 56 5.88 -11.61 -2.98
C PRO A 56 6.59 -11.95 -1.67
N GLU A 57 7.18 -13.14 -1.57
CA GLU A 57 7.95 -13.60 -0.42
C GLU A 57 9.17 -12.72 -0.16
N GLU A 58 9.86 -12.29 -1.22
CA GLU A 58 11.01 -11.40 -1.11
C GLU A 58 10.57 -9.99 -0.68
N SER A 59 9.47 -9.47 -1.23
CA SER A 59 8.86 -8.23 -0.74
C SER A 59 8.53 -8.31 0.76
N LEU A 60 7.93 -9.42 1.21
CA LEU A 60 7.60 -9.61 2.61
C LEU A 60 8.86 -9.68 3.50
N ARG A 61 9.91 -10.36 3.05
CA ARG A 61 11.20 -10.40 3.77
C ARG A 61 11.78 -9.00 3.93
N ILE A 62 11.84 -8.24 2.83
CA ILE A 62 12.32 -6.84 2.83
C ILE A 62 11.49 -5.97 3.77
N LEU A 63 10.15 -6.11 3.75
CA LEU A 63 9.27 -5.40 4.67
C LEU A 63 9.63 -5.72 6.13
N ASN A 64 9.78 -6.99 6.48
CA ASN A 64 10.08 -7.39 7.85
C ASN A 64 11.40 -6.80 8.35
N GLU A 65 12.43 -6.82 7.51
CA GLU A 65 13.76 -6.25 7.80
C GLU A 65 13.73 -4.72 7.96
N ASN A 66 12.81 -4.03 7.27
CA ASN A 66 12.76 -2.57 7.21
C ASN A 66 11.57 -1.95 7.96
N SER A 67 10.69 -2.75 8.57
CA SER A 67 9.46 -2.33 9.24
C SER A 67 9.66 -1.19 10.23
N LYS A 68 10.76 -1.21 10.98
CA LYS A 68 11.12 -0.19 11.98
C LYS A 68 11.32 1.21 11.38
N LYS A 69 11.65 1.31 10.08
CA LYS A 69 11.89 2.61 9.41
C LYS A 69 10.63 3.44 9.24
N PHE A 70 9.45 2.81 9.31
CA PHE A 70 8.16 3.48 9.16
C PHE A 70 7.54 3.90 10.49
N LEU A 71 8.11 3.46 11.62
CA LEU A 71 7.57 3.76 12.94
C LEU A 71 7.73 5.25 13.26
N GLU A 72 6.86 5.77 14.13
CA GLU A 72 6.81 7.17 14.55
C GLU A 72 6.45 8.19 13.46
N PHE A 73 6.40 7.79 12.19
CA PHE A 73 5.81 8.62 11.14
C PHE A 73 4.33 8.81 11.39
N GLU A 74 3.82 9.99 11.05
CA GLU A 74 2.38 10.17 10.95
C GLU A 74 1.84 9.28 9.83
N SER A 75 0.77 8.54 10.10
CA SER A 75 0.14 7.65 9.11
C SER A 75 -0.35 8.37 7.84
N SER A 76 -0.52 9.69 7.93
CA SER A 76 -0.87 10.60 6.83
C SER A 76 0.31 11.24 6.11
N ASP A 77 1.53 11.10 6.62
CA ASP A 77 2.72 11.63 5.97
C ASP A 77 3.17 10.71 4.83
N LEU A 78 2.40 10.75 3.73
CA LEU A 78 2.66 9.95 2.54
C LEU A 78 4.00 10.28 1.88
N LYS A 79 4.51 11.48 2.10
CA LYS A 79 5.81 11.90 1.58
C LYS A 79 6.93 11.14 2.28
N SER A 80 6.93 11.13 3.61
CA SER A 80 7.94 10.37 4.39
C SER A 80 7.85 8.86 4.14
N ILE A 81 6.62 8.33 3.95
CA ILE A 81 6.41 6.93 3.56
C ILE A 81 7.03 6.65 2.17
N ASP A 82 6.72 7.46 1.17
CA ASP A 82 7.25 7.32 -0.20
C ASP A 82 8.78 7.47 -0.25
N GLU A 83 9.34 8.47 0.43
CA GLU A 83 10.79 8.67 0.52
C GLU A 83 11.47 7.47 1.18
N THR A 84 10.86 6.89 2.22
CA THR A 84 11.37 5.69 2.87
C THR A 84 11.32 4.48 1.94
N LEU A 85 10.20 4.26 1.23
CA LEU A 85 10.07 3.20 0.23
C LEU A 85 11.15 3.31 -0.86
N LYS A 86 11.34 4.52 -1.41
CA LYS A 86 12.38 4.82 -2.41
C LYS A 86 13.79 4.59 -1.86
N SER A 87 14.04 4.94 -0.59
CA SER A 87 15.33 4.71 0.05
C SER A 87 15.68 3.22 0.21
N ILE A 88 14.68 2.37 0.40
CA ILE A 88 14.83 0.91 0.51
C ILE A 88 15.06 0.31 -0.88
N ASP A 89 14.25 0.73 -1.87
CA ASP A 89 14.30 0.18 -3.22
C ASP A 89 15.51 0.63 -4.05
N LYS A 90 15.80 1.94 -4.05
CA LYS A 90 16.89 2.58 -4.82
C LYS A 90 16.83 2.36 -6.34
N THR A 91 15.72 1.88 -6.89
CA THR A 91 15.50 1.78 -8.34
C THR A 91 14.39 2.74 -8.77
N SER A 92 14.28 3.01 -10.08
CA SER A 92 13.27 3.92 -10.61
C SER A 92 11.89 3.29 -10.75
N ASN A 93 11.77 1.98 -10.62
CA ASN A 93 10.57 1.21 -10.97
C ASN A 93 10.14 0.19 -9.90
N TYR A 94 10.63 0.33 -8.66
CA TYR A 94 10.32 -0.58 -7.55
C TYR A 94 10.75 -2.04 -7.76
N SER A 95 11.78 -2.29 -8.58
CA SER A 95 12.20 -3.66 -8.93
C SER A 95 12.84 -4.45 -7.78
N LYS A 96 13.25 -3.80 -6.68
CA LYS A 96 13.82 -4.50 -5.52
C LYS A 96 12.82 -4.77 -4.42
N ILE A 97 11.91 -3.85 -4.12
CA ILE A 97 10.89 -4.05 -3.06
C ILE A 97 9.56 -4.56 -3.61
N GLY A 98 9.27 -4.29 -4.89
CA GLY A 98 7.98 -4.50 -5.53
C GLY A 98 7.03 -3.31 -5.34
N GLY A 99 6.51 -2.79 -6.45
CA GLY A 99 5.49 -1.74 -6.47
C GLY A 99 4.19 -2.16 -5.77
N ALA A 100 3.89 -3.46 -5.74
CA ALA A 100 2.76 -4.01 -4.99
C ALA A 100 2.89 -3.76 -3.48
N LEU A 101 4.10 -3.94 -2.93
CA LEU A 101 4.38 -3.65 -1.51
C LEU A 101 4.31 -2.14 -1.23
N ALA A 102 4.89 -1.32 -2.10
CA ALA A 102 4.85 0.13 -1.98
C ALA A 102 3.39 0.65 -1.96
N TYR A 103 2.56 0.14 -2.86
CA TYR A 103 1.13 0.41 -2.90
C TYR A 103 0.44 0.01 -1.59
N ALA A 104 0.62 -1.24 -1.15
CA ALA A 104 -0.08 -1.77 0.02
C ALA A 104 0.24 -0.98 1.30
N ILE A 105 1.52 -0.61 1.52
CA ILE A 105 1.92 0.24 2.66
C ILE A 105 1.26 1.61 2.57
N THR A 106 1.28 2.24 1.40
CA THR A 106 0.75 3.59 1.21
C THR A 106 -0.74 3.65 1.52
N ILE A 107 -1.54 2.75 0.92
CA ILE A 107 -2.99 2.77 1.10
C ILE A 107 -3.37 2.31 2.52
N ALA A 108 -2.69 1.32 3.10
CA ALA A 108 -2.93 0.91 4.48
C ALA A 108 -2.62 2.06 5.47
N SER A 109 -1.57 2.84 5.23
CA SER A 109 -1.27 4.03 6.04
C SER A 109 -2.38 5.08 5.92
N MET A 110 -2.88 5.34 4.70
CA MET A 110 -4.00 6.28 4.50
C MET A 110 -5.30 5.81 5.16
N GLU A 111 -5.61 4.51 5.10
CA GLU A 111 -6.79 3.94 5.76
C GLU A 111 -6.66 4.02 7.30
N SER A 112 -5.46 3.80 7.84
CA SER A 112 -5.15 4.02 9.25
C SER A 112 -5.36 5.48 9.64
N ALA A 113 -4.87 6.41 8.82
CA ALA A 113 -5.03 7.85 9.03
C ALA A 113 -6.49 8.29 8.96
N SER A 114 -7.28 7.76 8.01
CA SER A 114 -8.70 8.11 7.87
C SER A 114 -9.50 7.70 9.10
N LYS A 115 -9.22 6.49 9.63
CA LYS A 115 -9.80 6.01 10.88
C LYS A 115 -9.40 6.87 12.08
N ALA A 116 -8.15 7.32 12.13
CA ALA A 116 -7.65 8.18 13.21
C ALA A 116 -8.35 9.55 13.27
N VAL A 117 -8.75 10.10 12.11
CA VAL A 117 -9.47 11.38 12.03
C VAL A 117 -10.99 11.22 11.93
N GLY A 118 -11.51 9.99 11.96
CA GLY A 118 -12.94 9.71 11.86
C GLY A 118 -13.57 10.07 10.50
N LYS A 119 -12.77 10.09 9.43
CA LYS A 119 -13.21 10.38 8.06
C LYS A 119 -13.14 9.14 7.17
N GLN A 120 -13.93 9.14 6.11
CA GLN A 120 -13.79 8.16 5.04
C GLN A 120 -12.51 8.41 4.24
N LEU A 121 -11.93 7.36 3.65
CA LEU A 121 -10.66 7.45 2.92
C LEU A 121 -10.70 8.48 1.77
N PHE A 122 -11.81 8.55 1.03
CA PHE A 122 -11.95 9.50 -0.08
C PHE A 122 -11.98 10.96 0.39
N GLU A 123 -12.50 11.22 1.59
CA GLU A 123 -12.52 12.56 2.20
C GLU A 123 -11.10 12.99 2.60
N LEU A 124 -10.25 12.03 2.97
CA LEU A 124 -8.83 12.28 3.26
C LEU A 124 -8.02 12.52 1.98
N ILE A 125 -8.37 11.86 0.87
CA ILE A 125 -7.72 12.06 -0.44
C ILE A 125 -8.06 13.44 -1.01
N SER A 126 -9.31 13.87 -0.87
CA SER A 126 -9.76 15.15 -1.39
C SER A 126 -10.80 15.78 -0.48
N GLU A 127 -10.42 16.88 0.17
CA GLU A 127 -11.35 17.74 0.90
C GLU A 127 -12.09 18.61 -0.13
N GLN A 128 -13.29 18.17 -0.51
CA GLN A 128 -14.17 18.88 -1.44
C GLN A 128 -15.56 19.03 -0.82
N ASN A 129 -16.29 20.06 -1.28
CA ASN A 129 -17.65 20.30 -0.82
C ASN A 129 -18.69 19.39 -1.52
N GLU A 130 -18.33 18.77 -2.65
CA GLU A 130 -19.23 17.94 -3.43
C GLU A 130 -18.46 16.75 -4.03
N TYR A 131 -18.97 15.54 -3.81
CA TYR A 131 -18.40 14.31 -4.35
C TYR A 131 -19.26 13.78 -5.50
N ARG A 132 -18.63 13.19 -6.51
CA ARG A 132 -19.31 12.60 -7.66
C ARG A 132 -19.04 11.11 -7.74
N PHE A 133 -20.08 10.34 -8.03
CA PHE A 133 -19.93 8.93 -8.36
C PHE A 133 -19.44 8.78 -9.80
N PRO A 134 -18.44 7.92 -10.06
CA PRO A 134 -18.04 7.61 -11.42
C PRO A 134 -19.15 6.82 -12.13
N ILE A 135 -19.30 7.01 -13.43
CA ILE A 135 -20.18 6.16 -14.26
C ILE A 135 -19.45 4.82 -14.45
N PRO A 136 -20.02 3.69 -13.98
CA PRO A 136 -19.36 2.40 -14.09
C PRO A 136 -19.33 1.93 -15.56
N ILE A 137 -18.15 1.55 -16.04
CA ILE A 137 -17.98 0.87 -17.34
C ILE A 137 -17.77 -0.61 -17.06
N GLY A 138 -18.80 -1.42 -17.30
CA GLY A 138 -18.77 -2.85 -17.02
C GLY A 138 -18.10 -3.65 -18.13
N ASN A 139 -17.14 -4.51 -17.77
CA ASN A 139 -16.64 -5.52 -18.69
C ASN A 139 -17.56 -6.75 -18.66
N ILE A 140 -18.29 -7.00 -19.75
CA ILE A 140 -19.28 -8.09 -19.86
C ILE A 140 -18.84 -9.22 -20.81
N LEU A 141 -17.77 -9.02 -21.58
CA LEU A 141 -17.24 -9.97 -22.55
C LEU A 141 -15.71 -9.99 -22.43
N GLY A 142 -15.12 -11.14 -22.12
CA GLY A 142 -13.68 -11.33 -21.93
C GLY A 142 -13.22 -12.73 -22.26
#